data_AF-A0A1Y4DDA7-F1
#
_entry.id   AF-A0A1Y4DDA7-F1
#
_cell.length_a   1.000
_cell.length_b   1.000
_cell.length_c   1.000
_cell.angle_alpha   90.00
_cell.angle_beta   90.00
_cell.angle_gamma   90.00
#
_symmetry.space_group_name_H-M   'P 1'
#
loop_
_entity.id
_entity.type
_entity.pdbx_description
1 polymer ?
#
loop_
_entity_poly.entity_id
_entity_poly.type
_entity_poly.pdbx_seq_one_letter_code
_entity_poly.pdbx_strand_id
1 'polypeptide(L)'
;CRIWMYRGAWAEWEIENIEMAVPFSPEELRAKRNSILKHQSQMESAPFLGNDERLFWQRSEDRNRGTASLYDKLGLACYEAMEAFVEYKPL
;
A
#
# COMPACT_ATOMS: atom_id res chain seq x y z
N CYS A 1 -18.95 5.06 -13.48
CA CYS A 1 -17.78 5.52 -12.71
C CYS A 1 -17.55 4.51 -11.59
N ARG A 2 -16.30 4.17 -11.23
CA ARG A 2 -15.97 3.26 -10.11
C ARG A 2 -15.21 4.01 -9.03
N ILE A 3 -15.40 3.62 -7.76
CA ILE A 3 -14.72 4.22 -6.61
C ILE A 3 -13.86 3.14 -5.98
N TRP A 4 -12.57 3.42 -5.82
CA TRP A 4 -11.59 2.49 -5.24
C TRP A 4 -11.22 2.90 -3.81
N MET A 5 -11.46 2.00 -2.87
CA MET A 5 -11.20 2.18 -1.45
C MET A 5 -9.76 1.86 -1.12
N TYR A 6 -9.05 2.84 -0.55
CA TYR A 6 -7.71 2.70 -0.02
C TYR A 6 -7.75 2.52 1.50
N ARG A 7 -7.03 1.52 2.03
CA ARG A 7 -7.08 1.14 3.44
C ARG A 7 -6.02 1.84 4.32
N GLY A 8 -5.29 2.81 3.76
CA GLY A 8 -4.23 3.53 4.47
C GLY A 8 -2.92 2.73 4.55
N ALA A 9 -1.96 3.26 5.30
CA ALA A 9 -0.67 2.59 5.54
C ALA A 9 -0.66 1.70 6.80
N TRP A 10 -1.80 1.54 7.47
CA TRP A 10 -1.92 0.86 8.77
C TRP A 10 -2.63 -0.48 8.71
N ALA A 11 -3.44 -0.70 7.67
CA ALA A 11 -4.19 -1.94 7.50
C ALA A 11 -4.14 -2.36 6.03
N GLU A 12 -4.02 -3.67 5.81
CA GLU A 12 -4.03 -4.30 4.49
C GLU A 12 -5.36 -4.98 4.21
N TRP A 13 -5.65 -5.17 2.93
CA TRP A 13 -6.69 -6.10 2.49
C TRP A 13 -6.09 -7.51 2.47
N GLU A 14 -6.82 -8.48 3.01
CA GLU A 14 -6.49 -9.89 2.77
C GLU A 14 -6.51 -10.15 1.26
N ILE A 15 -5.63 -11.05 0.80
CA ILE A 15 -5.37 -11.21 -0.64
C ILE A 15 -6.62 -11.60 -1.43
N GLU A 16 -7.52 -12.39 -0.84
CA GLU A 16 -8.80 -12.80 -1.41
C GLU A 16 -9.81 -11.66 -1.55
N ASN A 17 -9.61 -10.57 -0.80
CA ASN A 17 -10.49 -9.40 -0.84
C ASN A 17 -10.00 -8.33 -1.82
N ILE A 18 -8.80 -8.45 -2.38
CA ILE A 18 -8.24 -7.47 -3.32
C ILE A 18 -8.97 -7.57 -4.66
N GLU A 19 -9.65 -6.50 -5.06
CA GLU A 19 -10.38 -6.44 -6.34
C GLU A 19 -9.56 -5.73 -7.43
N MET A 20 -8.59 -4.89 -7.04
CA MET A 20 -7.64 -4.27 -7.97
C MET A 20 -6.25 -4.19 -7.34
N ALA A 21 -5.27 -4.75 -8.05
CA ALA A 21 -3.85 -4.63 -7.72
C ALA A 21 -3.13 -3.81 -8.79
N VAL A 22 -2.42 -2.76 -8.38
CA VAL A 22 -1.64 -1.88 -9.26
C VAL A 22 -0.15 -2.12 -8.99
N PRO A 23 0.60 -2.72 -9.93
CA PRO A 23 2.01 -2.98 -9.75
C PRO A 23 2.86 -1.71 -9.89
N PHE A 24 4.00 -1.70 -9.21
CA PHE A 24 5.02 -0.66 -9.29
C PHE A 24 6.35 -1.24 -9.75
N SER A 25 7.04 -0.47 -10.59
CA SER A 25 8.46 -0.61 -10.84
C SER A 25 9.30 -0.04 -9.67
N PRO A 26 10.61 -0.37 -9.60
CA PRO A 26 11.51 0.22 -8.61
C PRO A 26 11.57 1.75 -8.63
N GLU A 27 11.40 2.38 -9.79
CA GLU A 27 11.41 3.84 -9.93
C GLU A 27 10.12 4.46 -9.40
N GLU A 28 8.97 3.86 -9.70
CA GLU A 28 7.66 4.31 -9.20
C GLU A 28 7.56 4.17 -7.68
N LEU A 29 8.11 3.09 -7.11
CA LEU A 29 8.15 2.91 -5.66
C LEU A 29 8.99 3.99 -4.98
N ARG A 30 10.18 4.30 -5.54
CA ARG A 30 11.02 5.41 -5.04
C ARG A 30 10.33 6.75 -5.17
N ALA A 31 9.65 7.00 -6.29
CA ALA A 31 8.89 8.22 -6.51
C ALA A 31 7.76 8.36 -5.48
N LYS A 32 7.01 7.29 -5.22
CA LYS A 32 5.97 7.25 -4.18
C LYS A 32 6.55 7.57 -2.80
N ARG A 33 7.65 6.93 -2.40
CA ARG A 33 8.33 7.22 -1.13
C ARG A 33 8.70 8.69 -1.00
N ASN A 34 9.33 9.25 -2.03
CA ASN A 34 9.75 10.65 -2.02
C ASN A 34 8.55 11.61 -1.94
N SER A 35 7.44 11.28 -2.61
CA SER A 35 6.20 12.06 -2.52
C SER A 35 5.62 12.05 -1.10
N ILE A 36 5.61 10.90 -0.42
CA ILE A 36 5.19 10.79 0.98
C ILE A 36 6.08 11.68 1.87
N LEU A 37 7.41 11.59 1.72
CA LEU A 37 8.37 12.37 2.50
C LEU A 37 8.24 13.89 2.31
N LYS A 38 7.80 14.34 1.12
CA LYS A 38 7.55 15.77 0.85
C LYS A 38 6.34 16.30 1.60
N HIS A 39 5.39 15.45 1.96
CA HIS A 39 4.19 15.85 2.70
C HIS A 39 4.40 15.58 4.20
N GLN A 40 5.12 16.48 4.88
CA GLN A 40 5.41 16.39 6.32
C GLN A 40 4.16 16.25 7.21
N SER A 41 3.00 16.75 6.77
CA SER A 41 1.72 16.57 7.47
C SER A 41 1.24 15.12 7.54
N GLN A 42 1.80 14.22 6.71
CA GLN A 42 1.59 12.77 6.78
C GLN A 42 2.68 12.06 7.60
N MET A 43 3.72 12.78 8.00
CA MET A 43 4.83 12.27 8.82
C MET A 43 4.57 12.47 10.33
N GLU A 44 3.81 13.50 10.72
CA GLU A 44 3.50 13.76 12.13
C GLU A 44 2.31 12.91 12.60
N SER A 45 2.61 12.01 13.54
CA SER A 45 1.73 11.13 14.33
C SER A 45 0.36 10.83 13.69
N ALA A 46 0.22 9.64 13.10
CA ALA A 46 -1.13 9.15 12.86
C ALA A 46 -1.89 9.13 14.20
N PRO A 47 -3.16 9.55 14.25
CA PRO A 47 -3.93 9.65 15.49
C PRO A 47 -4.11 8.29 16.22
N PHE A 48 -3.74 7.18 15.58
CA PHE A 48 -3.66 5.86 16.17
C PHE A 48 -2.24 5.31 16.02
N LEU A 49 -1.34 5.72 16.93
CA LEU A 49 -0.05 5.08 17.13
C LEU A 49 -0.28 3.76 17.88
N GLY A 50 -0.30 2.64 17.14
CA GLY A 50 -0.02 1.34 17.76
C GLY A 50 1.46 1.22 18.17
N ASN A 51 1.91 0.04 18.58
CA ASN A 51 3.32 -0.24 18.94
C ASN A 51 4.31 -0.20 17.74
N ASP A 52 3.92 0.30 16.57
CA ASP A 52 4.77 0.31 15.38
C ASP A 52 5.51 1.65 15.22
N GLU A 53 6.80 1.64 15.59
CA GLU A 53 7.70 2.80 15.55
C GLU A 53 8.12 3.22 14.14
N ARG A 54 7.81 2.44 13.11
CA ARG A 54 8.22 2.75 11.72
C ARG A 54 7.53 4.02 11.23
N LEU A 55 8.25 4.76 10.39
CA LEU A 55 7.69 5.93 9.71
C LEU A 55 6.63 5.51 8.69
N PHE A 56 5.67 6.40 8.40
CA PHE A 56 4.58 6.13 7.45
C PHE A 56 5.09 5.63 6.09
N TRP A 57 6.17 6.24 5.57
CA TRP A 57 6.75 5.83 4.28
C TRP A 57 7.34 4.41 4.33
N GLN A 58 7.97 4.03 5.45
CA GLN A 58 8.56 2.70 5.63
C GLN A 58 7.45 1.65 5.63
N ARG A 59 6.38 1.89 6.40
CA ARG A 59 5.20 1.01 6.40
C ARG A 59 4.56 0.89 5.04
N SER A 60 4.38 2.01 4.34
CA SER A 60 3.79 2.02 3.00
C SER A 60 4.63 1.18 2.03
N GLU A 61 5.95 1.35 2.05
CA GLU A 61 6.89 0.60 1.20
C GLU A 61 6.90 -0.89 1.54
N ASP A 62 7.07 -1.25 2.82
CA ASP A 62 7.11 -2.64 3.29
C ASP A 62 5.83 -3.40 2.92
N ARG A 63 4.68 -2.76 3.10
CA ARG A 63 3.38 -3.31 2.70
C ARG A 63 3.33 -3.58 1.20
N ASN A 64 3.68 -2.59 0.38
CA ASN A 64 3.54 -2.76 -1.06
C ASN A 64 4.44 -3.90 -1.56
N ARG A 65 5.65 -4.04 -0.98
CA ARG A 65 6.54 -5.18 -1.23
C ARG A 65 5.94 -6.49 -0.72
N GLY A 66 5.29 -6.48 0.44
CA GLY A 66 4.57 -7.61 1.03
C GLY A 66 3.50 -8.15 0.10
N THR A 67 2.61 -7.29 -0.41
CA THR A 67 1.57 -7.66 -1.38
C THR A 67 2.19 -8.25 -2.64
N ALA A 68 3.23 -7.64 -3.21
CA ALA A 68 3.91 -8.18 -4.39
C ALA A 68 4.54 -9.56 -4.12
N SER A 69 5.16 -9.76 -2.95
CA SER A 69 5.73 -11.05 -2.55
C SER A 69 4.66 -12.13 -2.36
N LEU A 70 3.48 -11.77 -1.85
CA LEU A 70 2.35 -12.70 -1.76
C LEU A 70 1.87 -13.13 -3.15
N TYR A 71 1.76 -12.19 -4.08
CA TYR A 71 1.38 -12.49 -5.47
C TYR A 71 2.42 -13.40 -6.16
N ASP A 72 3.70 -13.13 -5.97
CA ASP A 72 4.80 -13.97 -6.46
C ASP A 72 4.72 -15.41 -5.92
N LYS A 73 4.45 -15.57 -4.62
CA LYS A 73 4.26 -16.89 -4.00
C LYS A 73 3.05 -17.66 -4.53
N LEU A 74 2.05 -16.96 -5.04
CA LEU A 74 0.90 -17.57 -5.72
C LEU A 74 1.20 -17.94 -7.19
N GLY A 75 2.39 -17.64 -7.69
CA GLY A 75 2.80 -17.89 -9.07
C GLY A 75 2.36 -16.80 -10.06
N LEU A 76 1.97 -15.62 -9.57
CA LEU A 76 1.67 -14.46 -10.41
C LEU A 76 2.95 -13.71 -10.78
N ALA A 77 2.83 -12.75 -11.69
CA ALA A 77 3.96 -11.96 -12.16
C ALA A 77 4.66 -11.20 -11.01
N CYS A 78 6.00 -11.25 -11.02
CA CYS A 78 6.83 -10.62 -10.01
C CYS A 78 6.94 -9.11 -10.27
N TYR A 79 6.70 -8.30 -9.25
CA TYR A 79 6.88 -6.84 -9.29
C TYR A 79 7.62 -6.38 -8.03
N GLU A 80 8.18 -5.16 -8.08
CA GLU A 80 8.88 -4.58 -6.93
C GLU A 80 7.93 -4.38 -5.74
N ALA A 81 6.71 -3.92 -6.05
CA ALA A 81 5.70 -3.55 -5.08
C ALA A 81 4.32 -3.49 -5.76
N MET A 82 3.25 -3.63 -4.98
CA MET A 82 1.87 -3.53 -5.46
C MET A 82 0.98 -2.75 -4.51
N GLU A 83 0.07 -1.96 -5.05
CA GLU A 83 -1.00 -1.29 -4.31
C GLU A 83 -2.33 -2.00 -4.49
N ALA A 84 -3.09 -2.16 -3.41
CA ALA A 84 -4.31 -2.94 -3.38
C ALA A 84 -5.54 -2.08 -3.07
N PHE A 85 -6.61 -2.31 -3.82
CA PHE A 85 -7.86 -1.58 -3.70
C PHE A 85 -9.08 -2.51 -3.74
N VAL A 86 -10.16 -2.04 -3.12
CA VAL A 86 -11.48 -2.69 -3.12
C VAL A 86 -12.49 -1.71 -3.69
N GLU A 87 -13.40 -2.16 -4.54
CA GLU A 87 -14.46 -1.33 -5.11
C GLU A 87 -15.48 -0.98 -4.02
N TYR A 88 -15.81 0.31 -3.92
CA TYR A 88 -16.89 0.75 -3.04
C TYR A 88 -18.24 0.28 -3.58
N LYS A 89 -18.95 -0.52 -2.78
CA LYS A 89 -20.30 -1.01 -3.09
C LYS A 89 -21.30 -0.25 -2.22
N PRO A 90 -22.16 0.62 -2.81
CA PRO A 90 -23.21 1.28 -2.04
C PRO A 90 -24.17 0.23 -1.47
N LEU A 91 -24.61 0.47 -0.22
CA LEU A 91 -25.62 -0.34 0.47
C LEU A 91 -27.02 -0.16 -0.14
#